data_AF-A0A955BC09-F1
#
_entry.id   AF-A0A955BC09-F1
#
_cell.length_a   1.000
_cell.length_b   1.000
_cell.length_c   1.000
_cell.angle_alpha   90.00
_cell.angle_beta   90.00
_cell.angle_gamma   90.00
#
_symmetry.space_group_name_H-M   'P 1'
#
loop_
_entity.id
_entity.type
_entity.pdbx_description
1 polymer ?
#
loop_
_entity_poly.entity_id
_entity_poly.type
_entity_poly.pdbx_seq_one_letter_code
_entity_poly.pdbx_strand_id
1 'polypeptide(L)'
;MGTSVSIDLGRVAHDLHLPLDKVQRTVELLDDGNTVPFITRYRKDATGGLDEEQIRLIQDAVGKARALAERKQTILKSIESQGKLTAELAQRIQQAPSTKQLEDLYLPYKPKKQSLATQARERGLEPLAREILDADAKAADLNARAADFVNPDRDVNNVAEVLMGVGHLIAERYSERADVRGKLRRIMRSSGQLVSIRVEPSDEDDATDIDLDESAVDVAETELDEDDAGDDASSSEVAAEEHGSDEQDADEPSEEKQPAEAAEQTTEPTDSSGEPSAEAAEPTDGASESNAGESVVSETEAKESGAEPSAGETTVSASLAAESADAIPAFGESSGSLTGPVVKPAKPPKLSKQARAKAAKAAARAAKKLRKRQKLEASFKDYFNFRESIAKIPPHRVLAINRGERVKILRVKIEFDTEQMLAAATEMLIPAEQPHADFLRGCLRDALFRLIVPSLEREARRELTDAAETHAVEVFARNLRKLLLQPPVRGRRVLAMDPGFRSGVKIVTLNEFGNVLAHALIHVIGNDERVAEGRAKLIEFIRTDEIDVVAIGNGTGCRETELMVADVI
;
A
#
# COMPACT_ATOMS: atom_id res chain seq x y z
N MET A 1 26.63 -24.32 -9.56
CA MET A 1 27.12 -23.33 -8.57
C MET A 1 27.19 -21.99 -9.29
N GLY A 2 26.18 -21.15 -9.10
CA GLY A 2 26.10 -19.85 -9.78
C GLY A 2 27.21 -18.94 -9.27
N THR A 3 27.96 -18.31 -10.16
CA THR A 3 28.93 -17.27 -9.82
C THR A 3 28.22 -16.17 -9.03
N SER A 4 28.35 -16.19 -7.71
CA SER A 4 27.84 -15.15 -6.82
C SER A 4 28.48 -13.82 -7.23
N VAL A 5 27.65 -12.83 -7.54
CA VAL A 5 28.13 -11.48 -7.84
C VAL A 5 28.97 -10.99 -6.65
N SER A 6 30.22 -10.61 -6.90
CA SER A 6 31.11 -10.05 -5.87
C SER A 6 30.49 -8.78 -5.30
N ILE A 7 30.20 -8.80 -3.99
CA ILE A 7 29.65 -7.65 -3.26
C ILE A 7 30.63 -7.18 -2.19
N ASP A 8 30.56 -5.89 -1.87
CA ASP A 8 31.31 -5.31 -0.76
C ASP A 8 30.60 -5.60 0.57
N LEU A 9 31.09 -6.61 1.28
CA LEU A 9 30.60 -7.00 2.60
C LEU A 9 30.99 -6.00 3.70
N GLY A 10 31.99 -5.15 3.47
CA GLY A 10 32.41 -4.10 4.41
C GLY A 10 31.28 -3.10 4.67
N ARG A 11 30.59 -2.69 3.62
CA ARG A 11 29.43 -1.79 3.73
C ARG A 11 28.26 -2.45 4.47
N VAL A 12 27.98 -3.72 4.19
CA VAL A 12 26.92 -4.47 4.87
C VAL A 12 27.22 -4.59 6.37
N ALA A 13 28.47 -4.89 6.72
CA ALA A 13 28.91 -4.96 8.11
C ALA A 13 28.78 -3.62 8.84
N HIS A 14 29.16 -2.52 8.18
CA HIS A 14 29.00 -1.16 8.72
C HIS A 14 27.52 -0.81 8.96
N ASP A 15 26.66 -1.05 7.97
CA ASP A 15 25.23 -0.71 8.04
C ASP A 15 24.48 -1.53 9.11
N LEU A 16 24.93 -2.77 9.38
CA LEU A 16 24.37 -3.63 10.43
C LEU A 16 25.05 -3.44 11.80
N HIS A 17 26.09 -2.62 11.89
CA HIS A 17 26.93 -2.48 13.09
C HIS A 17 27.49 -3.82 13.60
N LEU A 18 27.85 -4.72 12.68
CA LEU A 18 28.42 -6.03 12.99
C LEU A 18 29.89 -6.13 12.53
N PRO A 19 30.73 -6.92 13.21
CA PRO A 19 32.10 -7.15 12.76
C PRO A 19 32.13 -7.83 11.37
N LEU A 20 33.00 -7.35 10.48
CA LEU A 20 33.12 -7.85 9.11
C LEU A 20 33.36 -9.36 9.06
N ASP A 21 34.25 -9.88 9.90
CA ASP A 21 34.59 -11.32 9.94
C ASP A 21 33.37 -12.19 10.21
N LYS A 22 32.46 -11.73 11.10
CA LYS A 22 31.23 -12.48 11.42
C LYS A 22 30.27 -12.48 10.23
N VAL A 23 30.14 -11.35 9.55
CA VAL A 23 29.30 -11.22 8.35
C VAL A 23 29.83 -12.12 7.24
N GLN A 24 31.15 -12.10 6.98
CA GLN A 24 31.78 -12.94 5.96
C GLN A 24 31.52 -14.42 6.19
N ARG A 25 31.82 -14.94 7.38
CA ARG A 25 31.58 -16.36 7.71
C ARG A 25 30.11 -16.74 7.62
N THR A 26 29.21 -15.84 8.03
CA THR A 26 27.76 -16.08 7.91
C THR A 26 27.32 -16.14 6.45
N VAL A 27 27.86 -15.28 5.60
CA VAL A 27 27.57 -15.27 4.15
C VAL A 27 28.09 -16.53 3.48
N GLU A 28 29.31 -16.98 3.81
CA GLU A 28 29.85 -18.25 3.32
C GLU A 28 28.92 -19.42 3.64
N LEU A 29 28.47 -19.50 4.90
CA LEU A 29 27.53 -20.55 5.32
C LEU A 29 26.18 -20.46 4.58
N LEU A 30 25.66 -19.25 4.34
CA LEU A 30 24.43 -19.06 3.58
C LEU A 30 24.60 -19.45 2.10
N ASP A 31 25.76 -19.15 1.52
CA ASP A 31 26.07 -19.47 0.12
C ASP A 31 26.28 -20.97 -0.11
N ASP A 32 26.78 -21.69 0.91
CA ASP A 32 26.82 -23.15 0.96
C ASP A 32 25.43 -23.80 1.04
N GLY A 33 24.36 -23.00 1.12
CA GLY A 33 22.98 -23.46 1.16
C GLY A 33 22.48 -23.82 2.56
N ASN A 34 23.22 -23.46 3.61
CA ASN A 34 22.77 -23.70 4.98
C ASN A 34 21.58 -22.78 5.33
N THR A 35 20.58 -23.33 6.02
CA THR A 35 19.41 -22.56 6.47
C THR A 35 19.74 -21.77 7.75
N VAL A 36 19.04 -20.67 7.98
CA VAL A 36 19.23 -19.86 9.21
C VAL A 36 19.05 -20.68 10.50
N PRO A 37 18.01 -21.54 10.65
CA PRO A 37 17.90 -22.41 11.83
C PRO A 37 19.07 -23.40 11.98
N PHE A 38 19.64 -23.87 10.88
CA PHE A 38 20.81 -24.74 10.91
C PHE A 38 22.06 -23.99 11.38
N ILE A 39 22.30 -22.79 10.83
CA ILE A 39 23.46 -21.96 11.19
C ILE A 39 23.42 -21.59 12.67
N THR A 40 22.27 -21.09 13.13
CA THR A 40 22.06 -20.68 14.54
C THR A 40 22.28 -21.82 15.53
N ARG A 41 21.87 -23.05 15.18
CA ARG A 41 21.95 -24.20 16.09
C ARG A 41 23.27 -24.96 16.02
N TYR A 42 23.84 -25.13 14.83
CA TYR A 42 24.96 -26.05 14.59
C TYR A 42 26.24 -25.37 14.09
N ARG A 43 26.21 -24.06 13.83
CA ARG A 43 27.36 -23.27 13.35
C ARG A 43 27.58 -22.00 14.17
N LYS A 44 27.16 -22.00 15.43
CA LYS A 44 27.24 -20.85 16.34
C LYS A 44 28.68 -20.36 16.53
N ASP A 45 29.64 -21.27 16.65
CA ASP A 45 31.05 -20.90 16.83
C ASP A 45 31.65 -20.27 15.57
N ALA A 46 31.23 -20.77 14.39
CA ALA A 46 31.66 -20.23 13.11
C ALA A 46 31.16 -18.79 12.90
N THR A 47 29.92 -18.49 13.29
CA THR A 47 29.37 -17.12 13.20
C THR A 47 29.80 -16.20 14.34
N GLY A 48 30.50 -16.71 15.35
CA GLY A 48 30.89 -15.93 16.53
C GLY A 48 29.70 -15.57 17.42
N GLY A 49 28.72 -16.47 17.52
CA GLY A 49 27.59 -16.37 18.44
C GLY A 49 26.41 -15.51 17.98
N LEU A 50 26.27 -15.24 16.68
CA LEU A 50 25.13 -14.48 16.15
C LEU A 50 23.80 -15.22 16.40
N ASP A 51 22.76 -14.46 16.74
CA ASP A 51 21.40 -15.00 16.91
C ASP A 51 20.65 -15.12 15.57
N GLU A 52 19.45 -15.69 15.62
CA GLU A 52 18.62 -15.92 14.44
C GLU A 52 18.20 -14.61 13.75
N GLU A 53 17.91 -13.57 14.53
CA GLU A 53 17.46 -12.28 13.98
C GLU A 53 18.61 -11.59 13.25
N GLN A 54 19.80 -11.58 13.84
CA GLN A 54 21.02 -11.04 13.23
C GLN A 54 21.38 -11.76 11.93
N ILE A 55 21.27 -13.10 11.89
CA ILE A 55 21.56 -13.86 10.67
C ILE A 55 20.52 -13.57 9.57
N ARG A 56 19.24 -13.41 9.92
CA ARG A 56 18.20 -12.99 8.95
C ARG A 56 18.47 -11.59 8.41
N LEU A 57 18.87 -10.64 9.27
CA LEU A 57 19.24 -9.29 8.84
C LEU A 57 20.43 -9.29 7.87
N ILE A 58 21.44 -10.13 8.13
CA ILE A 58 22.56 -10.33 7.20
C ILE A 58 22.05 -10.89 5.88
N GLN A 59 21.22 -11.94 5.90
CA GLN A 59 20.66 -12.57 4.71
C GLN A 59 19.91 -11.55 3.83
N ASP A 60 19.05 -10.74 4.44
CA ASP A 60 18.26 -9.71 3.75
C ASP A 60 19.14 -8.60 3.17
N ALA A 61 20.12 -8.10 3.95
CA ALA A 61 21.02 -7.05 3.51
C ALA A 61 21.91 -7.51 2.36
N VAL A 62 22.42 -8.74 2.43
CA VAL A 62 23.22 -9.38 1.38
C VAL A 62 22.39 -9.61 0.12
N GLY A 63 21.15 -10.08 0.26
CA GLY A 63 20.21 -10.23 -0.85
C GLY A 63 19.98 -8.90 -1.59
N LYS A 64 19.74 -7.81 -0.84
CA LYS A 64 19.57 -6.45 -1.40
C LYS A 64 20.85 -5.97 -2.09
N ALA A 65 22.02 -6.19 -1.48
CA ALA A 65 23.32 -5.80 -2.05
C ALA A 65 23.63 -6.55 -3.35
N ARG A 66 23.34 -7.86 -3.41
CA ARG A 66 23.50 -8.68 -4.61
C ARG A 66 22.58 -8.25 -5.73
N ALA A 67 21.29 -8.02 -5.44
CA ALA A 67 20.33 -7.53 -6.42
C ALA A 67 20.77 -6.17 -7.01
N LEU A 68 21.29 -5.26 -6.16
CA LEU A 68 21.84 -3.98 -6.63
C LEU A 68 23.08 -4.20 -7.52
N ALA A 69 24.00 -5.07 -7.13
CA ALA A 69 25.22 -5.34 -7.89
C ALA A 69 24.94 -6.01 -9.24
N GLU A 70 24.01 -6.96 -9.30
CA GLU A 70 23.54 -7.58 -10.54
C GLU A 70 22.88 -6.56 -11.46
N ARG A 71 22.06 -5.67 -10.88
CA ARG A 71 21.42 -4.59 -11.65
C ARG A 71 22.45 -3.61 -12.22
N LYS A 72 23.49 -3.27 -11.45
CA LYS A 72 24.63 -2.44 -11.93
C LYS A 72 25.31 -3.09 -13.14
N GLN A 73 25.62 -4.38 -13.05
CA GLN A 73 26.25 -5.11 -14.17
C GLN A 73 25.37 -5.13 -15.42
N THR A 74 24.06 -5.37 -15.25
CA THR A 74 23.09 -5.36 -16.35
C THR A 74 23.04 -4.01 -17.05
N ILE A 75 23.04 -2.92 -16.28
CA ILE A 75 23.02 -1.55 -16.79
C ILE A 75 24.33 -1.22 -17.51
N LEU A 76 25.49 -1.58 -16.93
CA LEU A 76 26.80 -1.39 -17.56
C LEU A 76 26.85 -2.07 -18.94
N LYS A 77 26.47 -3.35 -19.02
CA LYS A 77 26.41 -4.10 -20.29
C LYS A 77 25.48 -3.45 -21.31
N SER A 78 24.31 -2.98 -20.86
CA SER A 78 23.35 -2.28 -21.74
C SER A 78 23.94 -1.01 -22.33
N ILE A 79 24.60 -0.18 -21.52
CA ILE A 79 25.21 1.10 -21.98
C ILE A 79 26.44 0.83 -22.86
N GLU A 80 27.25 -0.18 -22.51
CA GLU A 80 28.42 -0.60 -23.29
C GLU A 80 28.00 -1.08 -24.68
N SER A 81 26.93 -1.87 -24.79
CA SER A 81 26.40 -2.33 -26.08
C SER A 81 25.95 -1.19 -27.02
N GLN A 82 25.65 -0.01 -26.46
CA GLN A 82 25.29 1.19 -27.21
C GLN A 82 26.51 2.05 -27.57
N GLY A 83 27.71 1.69 -27.14
CA GLY A 83 28.95 2.45 -27.35
C GLY A 83 28.99 3.80 -26.61
N LYS A 84 28.15 4.00 -25.58
CA LYS A 84 28.02 5.27 -24.84
C LYS A 84 28.64 5.22 -23.44
N LEU A 85 29.31 4.12 -23.08
CA LEU A 85 29.89 3.96 -21.76
C LEU A 85 31.21 4.75 -21.66
N THR A 86 31.17 5.86 -20.92
CA THR A 86 32.38 6.61 -20.55
C THR A 86 32.95 6.10 -19.22
N ALA A 87 34.25 6.30 -18.98
CA ALA A 87 34.90 5.91 -17.73
C ALA A 87 34.25 6.60 -16.51
N GLU A 88 33.90 7.88 -16.63
CA GLU A 88 33.20 8.64 -15.59
C GLU A 88 31.81 8.06 -15.28
N LEU A 89 31.04 7.71 -16.32
CA LEU A 89 29.71 7.14 -16.15
C LEU A 89 29.79 5.74 -15.52
N ALA A 90 30.75 4.92 -15.94
CA ALA A 90 30.98 3.61 -15.36
C ALA A 90 31.28 3.72 -13.86
N GLN A 91 32.15 4.66 -13.47
CA GLN A 91 32.48 4.92 -12.07
C GLN A 91 31.24 5.38 -11.27
N ARG A 92 30.44 6.30 -11.81
CA ARG A 92 29.20 6.76 -11.17
C ARG A 92 28.19 5.63 -10.97
N ILE A 93 28.04 4.73 -11.95
CA ILE A 93 27.15 3.56 -11.84
C ILE A 93 27.65 2.59 -10.77
N GLN A 94 28.96 2.31 -10.73
CA GLN A 94 29.56 1.45 -9.71
C GLN A 94 29.38 2.02 -8.30
N GLN A 95 29.54 3.33 -8.14
CA GLN A 95 29.39 4.04 -6.85
C GLN A 95 27.95 4.31 -6.45
N ALA A 96 26.95 4.04 -7.31
CA ALA A 96 25.55 4.31 -7.01
C ALA A 96 25.12 3.59 -5.71
N PRO A 97 24.66 4.33 -4.67
CA PRO A 97 24.37 3.78 -3.35
C PRO A 97 23.00 3.11 -3.26
N SER A 98 22.11 3.31 -4.24
CA SER A 98 20.75 2.78 -4.24
C SER A 98 20.26 2.48 -5.65
N THR A 99 19.27 1.59 -5.75
CA THR A 99 18.60 1.24 -7.02
C THR A 99 17.97 2.47 -7.69
N LYS A 100 17.49 3.44 -6.90
CA LYS A 100 16.87 4.68 -7.42
C LYS A 100 17.88 5.54 -8.17
N GLN A 101 19.02 5.80 -7.54
CA GLN A 101 20.09 6.58 -8.20
C GLN A 101 20.66 5.84 -9.39
N LEU A 102 20.73 4.51 -9.32
CA LEU A 102 21.15 3.66 -10.43
C LEU A 102 20.19 3.75 -11.63
N GLU A 103 18.87 3.68 -11.41
CA GLU A 103 17.87 3.83 -12.47
C GLU A 103 17.84 5.26 -13.03
N ASP A 104 18.05 6.28 -12.19
CA ASP A 104 18.18 7.67 -12.65
C ASP A 104 19.38 7.85 -13.60
N LEU A 105 20.52 7.20 -13.32
CA LEU A 105 21.70 7.21 -14.21
C LEU A 105 21.47 6.43 -15.51
N TYR A 106 20.64 5.39 -15.47
CA TYR A 106 20.33 4.55 -16.63
C TYR A 106 19.26 5.17 -17.54
N LEU A 107 18.42 6.06 -17.02
CA LEU A 107 17.26 6.63 -17.71
C LEU A 107 17.55 7.16 -19.14
N PRO A 108 18.65 7.90 -19.41
CA PRO A 108 18.96 8.39 -20.76
C PRO A 108 19.25 7.29 -21.79
N TYR A 109 19.69 6.11 -21.33
CA TYR A 109 20.12 4.98 -22.16
C TYR A 109 19.07 3.89 -22.28
N LYS A 110 17.96 4.03 -21.56
CA LYS A 110 16.88 3.07 -21.58
C LYS A 110 16.16 3.12 -22.94
N PRO A 111 15.87 1.97 -23.60
CA PRO A 111 15.11 1.95 -24.84
C PRO A 111 13.76 2.65 -24.66
N LYS A 112 13.46 3.65 -25.51
CA LYS A 112 12.24 4.46 -25.41
C LYS A 112 11.23 4.05 -26.48
N LYS A 113 9.95 4.11 -26.13
CA LYS A 113 8.86 4.11 -27.12
C LYS A 113 8.86 5.45 -27.87
N GLN A 114 8.17 5.54 -29.01
CA GLN A 114 8.00 6.82 -29.73
C GLN A 114 7.47 7.90 -28.78
N SER A 115 8.31 8.92 -28.53
CA SER A 115 7.98 10.11 -27.74
C SER A 115 7.94 11.33 -28.64
N LEU A 116 7.33 12.43 -28.17
CA LEU A 116 7.37 13.72 -28.89
C LEU A 116 8.81 14.19 -29.15
N ALA A 117 9.73 13.93 -28.22
CA ALA A 117 11.15 14.20 -28.40
C ALA A 117 11.81 13.27 -29.42
N THR A 118 11.39 12.00 -29.49
CA THR A 118 11.88 11.06 -30.52
C THR A 118 11.42 11.50 -31.91
N GLN A 119 10.16 11.92 -32.05
CA GLN A 119 9.63 12.50 -33.29
C GLN A 119 10.39 13.78 -33.67
N ALA A 120 10.64 14.69 -32.72
CA ALA A 120 11.44 15.89 -32.96
C ALA A 120 12.89 15.56 -33.40
N ARG A 121 13.47 14.46 -32.91
CA ARG A 121 14.78 13.96 -33.33
C ARG A 121 14.77 13.43 -34.76
N GLU A 122 13.75 12.64 -35.13
CA GLU A 122 13.53 12.14 -36.49
C GLU A 122 13.31 13.29 -37.48
N ARG A 123 12.65 14.36 -37.05
CA ARG A 123 12.48 15.60 -37.81
C ARG A 123 13.78 16.40 -37.96
N GLY A 124 14.83 16.07 -37.21
CA GLY A 124 16.17 16.68 -37.32
C GLY A 124 16.33 17.98 -36.54
N LEU A 125 15.55 18.18 -35.48
CA LEU A 125 15.59 19.40 -34.65
C LEU A 125 16.67 19.37 -33.55
N GLU A 126 17.39 18.25 -33.42
CA GLU A 126 18.42 18.07 -32.39
C GLU A 126 19.60 19.05 -32.45
N PRO A 127 20.13 19.44 -33.63
CA PRO A 127 21.18 20.45 -33.72
C PRO A 127 20.76 21.78 -33.09
N LEU A 128 19.54 22.25 -33.38
CA LEU A 128 19.01 23.49 -32.82
C LEU A 128 18.87 23.41 -31.29
N ALA A 129 18.41 22.27 -30.76
CA ALA A 129 18.33 22.07 -29.32
C ALA A 129 19.70 22.15 -28.63
N ARG A 130 20.78 21.69 -29.28
CA ARG A 130 22.15 21.83 -28.75
C ARG A 130 22.64 23.27 -28.83
N GLU A 131 22.47 23.93 -29.97
CA GLU A 131 22.85 25.34 -30.17
C GLU A 131 22.23 26.25 -29.09
N ILE A 132 20.95 26.02 -28.74
CA ILE A 132 20.25 26.78 -27.70
C ILE A 132 20.79 26.49 -26.30
N LEU A 133 21.09 25.24 -25.98
CA LEU A 133 21.60 24.85 -24.65
C LEU A 133 23.03 25.34 -24.43
N ASP A 134 23.85 25.34 -25.48
CA ASP A 134 25.25 25.75 -25.42
C ASP A 134 25.42 27.27 -25.55
N ALA A 135 24.32 28.03 -25.71
CA ALA A 135 24.30 29.47 -25.96
C ALA A 135 25.17 29.88 -27.17
N ASP A 136 25.10 29.11 -28.27
CA ASP A 136 25.86 29.40 -29.48
C ASP A 136 25.41 30.75 -30.07
N ALA A 137 26.37 31.56 -30.54
CA ALA A 137 26.12 32.83 -31.22
C ALA A 137 25.18 32.69 -32.42
N LYS A 138 25.12 31.51 -33.06
CA LYS A 138 24.17 31.20 -34.15
C LYS A 138 22.71 31.22 -33.71
N ALA A 139 22.43 30.95 -32.44
CA ALA A 139 21.09 30.93 -31.89
C ALA A 139 20.66 32.27 -31.29
N ALA A 140 21.50 33.32 -31.36
CA ALA A 140 21.23 34.62 -30.73
C ALA A 140 19.83 35.18 -31.03
N ASP A 141 19.33 34.99 -32.26
CA ASP A 141 17.91 35.14 -32.58
C ASP A 141 17.28 33.75 -32.83
N LEU A 142 16.52 33.28 -31.83
CA LEU A 142 15.83 32.00 -31.87
C LEU A 142 14.85 31.88 -33.03
N ASN A 143 14.12 32.95 -33.34
CA ASN A 143 13.08 32.89 -34.37
C ASN A 143 13.70 32.82 -35.76
N ALA A 144 14.75 33.61 -35.99
CA ALA A 144 15.50 33.58 -37.24
C ALA A 144 16.17 32.21 -37.44
N ARG A 145 16.85 31.69 -36.39
CA ARG A 145 17.52 30.40 -36.49
C ARG A 145 16.55 29.23 -36.62
N ALA A 146 15.40 29.29 -35.96
CA ALA A 146 14.37 28.25 -36.08
C ALA A 146 13.71 28.22 -37.48
N ALA A 147 13.69 29.34 -38.21
CA ALA A 147 13.21 29.37 -39.60
C ALA A 147 14.01 28.45 -40.53
N ASP A 148 15.32 28.28 -40.26
CA ASP A 148 16.20 27.39 -41.04
C ASP A 148 15.81 25.90 -40.91
N PHE A 149 15.06 25.55 -39.88
CA PHE A 149 14.62 24.17 -39.58
C PHE A 149 13.16 23.90 -39.97
N VAL A 150 12.47 24.88 -40.58
CA VAL A 150 11.13 24.67 -41.13
C VAL A 150 11.23 23.78 -42.36
N ASN A 151 10.59 22.62 -42.29
CA ASN A 151 10.61 21.64 -43.37
C ASN A 151 9.24 20.93 -43.45
N PRO A 152 8.37 21.33 -44.39
CA PRO A 152 7.07 20.70 -44.61
C PRO A 152 7.16 19.20 -44.92
N ASP A 153 8.24 18.74 -45.58
CA ASP A 153 8.45 17.32 -45.90
C ASP A 153 8.72 16.47 -44.65
N ARG A 154 9.11 17.12 -43.55
CA ARG A 154 9.31 16.50 -42.23
C ARG A 154 8.17 16.81 -41.26
N ASP A 155 7.03 17.28 -41.76
CA ASP A 155 5.86 17.61 -40.93
C ASP A 155 6.19 18.70 -39.88
N VAL A 156 6.96 19.71 -40.31
CA VAL A 156 7.28 20.92 -39.54
C VAL A 156 7.01 22.14 -40.42
N ASN A 157 5.82 22.73 -40.25
CA ASN A 157 5.26 23.70 -41.19
C ASN A 157 5.55 25.15 -40.82
N ASN A 158 5.91 25.42 -39.56
CA ASN A 158 6.16 26.77 -39.07
C ASN A 158 7.21 26.81 -37.95
N VAL A 159 7.68 28.02 -37.64
CA VAL A 159 8.69 28.28 -36.60
C VAL A 159 8.19 27.85 -35.20
N ALA A 160 6.90 27.98 -34.92
CA ALA A 160 6.35 27.59 -33.62
C ALA A 160 6.42 26.06 -33.41
N GLU A 161 6.17 25.26 -34.45
CA GLU A 161 6.32 23.80 -34.42
C GLU A 161 7.78 23.38 -34.24
N VAL A 162 8.73 24.11 -34.86
CA VAL A 162 10.18 23.92 -34.63
C VAL A 162 10.49 24.12 -33.15
N LEU A 163 10.14 25.29 -32.59
CA LEU A 163 10.42 25.63 -31.19
C LEU A 163 9.72 24.68 -30.21
N MET A 164 8.51 24.23 -30.53
CA MET A 164 7.79 23.24 -29.72
C MET A 164 8.50 21.89 -29.73
N GLY A 165 8.91 21.40 -30.91
CA GLY A 165 9.66 20.15 -31.04
C GLY A 165 11.02 20.20 -30.33
N VAL A 166 11.74 21.31 -30.47
CA VAL A 166 12.97 21.60 -29.71
C VAL A 166 12.70 21.64 -28.21
N GLY A 167 11.59 22.26 -27.79
CA GLY A 167 11.18 22.30 -26.40
C GLY A 167 10.97 20.90 -25.81
N HIS A 168 10.37 19.98 -26.58
CA HIS A 168 10.23 18.59 -26.15
C HIS A 168 11.58 17.86 -26.01
N LEU A 169 12.55 18.11 -26.90
CA LEU A 169 13.91 17.56 -26.80
C LEU A 169 14.61 18.05 -25.53
N ILE A 170 14.54 19.36 -25.25
CA ILE A 170 15.13 19.96 -24.06
C ILE A 170 14.44 19.43 -22.80
N ALA A 171 13.11 19.33 -22.82
CA ALA A 171 12.34 18.82 -21.68
C ALA A 171 12.70 17.35 -21.36
N GLU A 172 12.88 16.51 -22.38
CA GLU A 172 13.38 15.14 -22.20
C GLU A 172 14.77 15.15 -21.56
N ARG A 173 15.70 15.95 -22.09
CA ARG A 173 17.08 16.06 -21.56
C ARG A 173 17.12 16.52 -20.11
N TYR A 174 16.28 17.48 -19.72
CA TYR A 174 16.17 17.94 -18.33
C TYR A 174 15.56 16.87 -17.42
N SER A 175 14.53 16.16 -17.90
CA SER A 175 13.87 15.11 -17.12
C SER A 175 14.78 13.91 -16.79
N GLU A 176 15.81 13.71 -17.59
CA GLU A 176 16.75 12.58 -17.52
C GLU A 176 18.02 12.88 -16.71
N ARG A 177 18.17 14.11 -16.22
CA ARG A 177 19.30 14.49 -15.37
C ARG A 177 19.15 13.93 -13.95
N ALA A 178 19.98 12.93 -13.64
CA ALA A 178 19.96 12.23 -12.36
C ALA A 178 20.19 13.14 -11.14
N ASP A 179 21.05 14.16 -11.28
CA ASP A 179 21.33 15.14 -10.24
C ASP A 179 20.10 16.01 -9.92
N VAL A 180 19.40 16.46 -10.96
CA VAL A 180 18.15 17.23 -10.83
C VAL A 180 17.07 16.36 -10.17
N ARG A 181 16.86 15.13 -10.66
CA ARG A 181 15.91 14.18 -10.05
C ARG A 181 16.23 13.94 -8.57
N GLY A 182 17.50 13.77 -8.22
CA GLY A 182 17.95 13.60 -6.84
C GLY A 182 17.66 14.80 -5.94
N LYS A 183 17.82 16.04 -6.42
CA LYS A 183 17.47 17.26 -5.68
C LYS A 183 15.94 17.39 -5.54
N LEU A 184 15.21 17.20 -6.63
CA LEU A 184 13.74 17.30 -6.66
C LEU A 184 13.06 16.24 -5.78
N ARG A 185 13.58 15.01 -5.75
CA ARG A 185 13.13 13.95 -4.84
C ARG A 185 13.27 14.33 -3.38
N ARG A 186 14.37 15.01 -3.01
CA ARG A 186 14.58 15.51 -1.64
C ARG A 186 13.55 16.57 -1.27
N ILE A 187 13.30 17.52 -2.17
CA ILE A 187 12.29 18.57 -1.97
C ILE A 187 10.90 17.94 -1.79
N MET A 188 10.51 17.03 -2.69
CA MET A 188 9.25 16.31 -2.59
C MET A 188 9.12 15.54 -1.28
N ARG A 189 10.20 14.90 -0.80
CA ARG A 189 10.19 14.20 0.49
C ARG A 189 10.03 15.14 1.69
N SER A 190 10.62 16.34 1.65
CA SER A 190 10.55 17.29 2.75
C SER A 190 9.26 18.11 2.79
N SER A 191 8.74 18.54 1.64
CA SER A 191 7.53 19.38 1.55
C SER A 191 6.27 18.59 1.18
N GLY A 192 6.41 17.33 0.77
CA GLY A 192 5.32 16.49 0.31
C GLY A 192 4.30 16.15 1.38
N GLN A 193 3.03 16.28 1.01
CA GLN A 193 1.87 15.91 1.81
C GLN A 193 0.98 14.98 0.99
N LEU A 194 0.66 13.83 1.57
CA LEU A 194 -0.36 12.94 1.01
C LEU A 194 -1.72 13.56 1.30
N VAL A 195 -2.48 13.82 0.24
CA VAL A 195 -3.83 14.37 0.32
C VAL A 195 -4.80 13.35 -0.23
N SER A 196 -5.86 13.07 0.52
CA SER A 196 -6.98 12.28 0.05
C SER A 196 -8.28 13.08 0.13
N ILE A 197 -9.04 13.00 -0.96
CA ILE A 197 -10.36 13.61 -1.09
C ILE A 197 -11.40 12.55 -1.40
N ARG A 198 -12.64 12.75 -0.95
CA ARG A 198 -13.78 11.91 -1.35
C ARG A 198 -14.05 12.04 -2.85
N VAL A 199 -14.31 10.91 -3.50
CA VAL A 199 -14.83 10.87 -4.87
C VAL A 199 -16.36 10.88 -4.80
N GLU A 200 -16.99 11.83 -5.49
CA GLU A 200 -18.44 11.84 -5.64
C GLU A 200 -18.88 10.70 -6.55
N PRO A 201 -20.00 10.01 -6.24
CA PRO A 201 -20.54 8.97 -7.11
C PRO A 201 -20.88 9.54 -8.49
N SER A 202 -20.23 9.03 -9.53
CA SER A 202 -20.65 9.26 -10.91
C SER A 202 -21.63 8.17 -11.36
N ASP A 203 -22.60 8.52 -12.22
CA ASP A 203 -23.61 7.58 -12.75
C ASP A 203 -22.97 6.41 -13.55
N GLU A 204 -21.71 6.54 -13.96
CA GLU A 204 -20.96 5.55 -14.76
C GLU A 204 -20.21 4.51 -13.91
N ASP A 205 -19.84 4.83 -12.66
CA ASP A 205 -19.08 3.93 -11.79
C ASP A 205 -19.93 2.81 -11.15
N ASP A 206 -21.26 2.92 -11.24
CA ASP A 206 -22.19 1.90 -10.76
C ASP A 206 -22.25 0.65 -11.64
N ALA A 207 -21.66 0.69 -12.84
CA ALA A 207 -21.63 -0.42 -13.79
C ALA A 207 -20.38 -1.31 -13.69
N THR A 208 -19.31 -0.86 -13.04
CA THR A 208 -18.20 -1.77 -12.71
C THR A 208 -18.61 -2.60 -11.50
N ASP A 209 -18.68 -3.92 -11.68
CA ASP A 209 -18.53 -4.87 -10.58
C ASP A 209 -17.17 -4.56 -9.95
N ILE A 210 -17.20 -3.72 -8.91
CA ILE A 210 -16.08 -3.63 -7.99
C ILE A 210 -16.01 -5.05 -7.44
N ASP A 211 -14.97 -5.80 -7.83
CA ASP A 211 -14.51 -6.98 -7.11
C ASP A 211 -14.16 -6.51 -5.70
N LEU A 212 -15.20 -6.34 -4.89
CA LEU A 212 -15.13 -6.08 -3.48
C LEU A 212 -14.63 -7.39 -2.92
N ASP A 213 -13.30 -7.52 -2.85
CA ASP A 213 -12.63 -8.50 -2.02
C ASP A 213 -13.41 -8.60 -0.70
N GLU A 214 -14.10 -9.72 -0.49
CA GLU A 214 -15.06 -9.88 0.60
C GLU A 214 -14.37 -9.69 1.96
N SER A 215 -13.04 -9.90 2.02
CA SER A 215 -12.20 -9.64 3.19
C SER A 215 -12.12 -8.16 3.59
N ALA A 216 -12.49 -7.23 2.72
CA ALA A 216 -12.56 -5.81 3.05
C ALA A 216 -13.72 -5.51 4.02
N VAL A 217 -14.80 -6.28 4.01
CA VAL A 217 -16.00 -5.97 4.79
C VAL A 217 -15.93 -6.53 6.22
N ASP A 218 -15.03 -7.48 6.48
CA ASP A 218 -14.93 -8.19 7.77
C ASP A 218 -14.49 -7.32 8.96
N VAL A 219 -13.99 -6.09 8.72
CA VAL A 219 -13.61 -5.17 9.80
C VAL A 219 -14.82 -4.37 10.33
N ALA A 220 -16.00 -4.47 9.69
CA ALA A 220 -17.19 -3.71 10.04
C ALA A 220 -18.42 -4.58 10.41
N GLU A 221 -18.26 -5.90 10.59
CA GLU A 221 -19.33 -6.76 11.14
C GLU A 221 -19.47 -6.68 12.67
N THR A 222 -18.74 -5.78 13.32
CA THR A 222 -19.00 -5.38 14.71
C THR A 222 -19.90 -4.15 14.72
N GLU A 223 -21.20 -4.37 14.60
CA GLU A 223 -22.29 -3.65 15.29
C GLU A 223 -23.61 -3.78 14.53
N LEU A 224 -24.54 -4.52 15.16
CA LEU A 224 -25.99 -4.35 15.14
C LEU A 224 -26.70 -4.37 13.77
N ASP A 225 -27.27 -5.54 13.46
CA ASP A 225 -28.57 -5.63 12.80
C ASP A 225 -29.43 -6.59 13.65
N GLU A 226 -29.94 -6.05 14.78
CA GLU A 226 -31.23 -6.48 15.35
C GLU A 226 -32.34 -5.99 14.40
N ASP A 227 -33.45 -6.72 14.35
CA ASP A 227 -34.64 -6.51 13.51
C ASP A 227 -34.59 -7.10 12.09
N ASP A 228 -34.94 -8.39 11.97
CA ASP A 228 -36.11 -8.80 11.17
C ASP A 228 -36.52 -10.23 11.59
N ALA A 229 -37.41 -10.31 12.57
CA ALA A 229 -38.16 -11.53 12.85
C ALA A 229 -39.30 -11.62 11.84
N GLY A 230 -39.26 -12.64 10.98
CA GLY A 230 -40.33 -12.99 10.06
C GLY A 230 -40.37 -14.49 9.85
N ASP A 231 -41.30 -15.14 10.54
CA ASP A 231 -41.79 -16.50 10.31
C ASP A 231 -41.88 -16.84 8.82
N ASP A 232 -41.37 -18.01 8.44
CA ASP A 232 -42.14 -18.90 7.58
C ASP A 232 -41.65 -20.35 7.76
N ALA A 233 -42.37 -21.07 8.61
CA ALA A 233 -42.37 -22.52 8.60
C ALA A 233 -43.33 -23.00 7.50
N SER A 234 -42.82 -23.69 6.47
CA SER A 234 -43.59 -24.78 5.89
C SER A 234 -42.70 -25.91 5.38
N SER A 235 -43.08 -27.09 5.84
CA SER A 235 -42.67 -28.44 5.50
C SER A 235 -42.63 -28.74 4.00
N SER A 236 -41.61 -29.49 3.57
CA SER A 236 -41.84 -30.60 2.65
C SER A 236 -40.81 -31.71 2.89
N GLU A 237 -41.33 -32.92 2.77
CA GLU A 237 -40.85 -34.20 3.23
C GLU A 237 -40.10 -34.95 2.12
N VAL A 238 -39.15 -35.82 2.53
CA VAL A 238 -38.60 -37.03 1.87
C VAL A 238 -38.05 -36.99 0.43
N ALA A 239 -36.77 -37.35 0.29
CA ALA A 239 -36.36 -38.60 -0.37
C ALA A 239 -34.89 -38.93 -0.05
N ALA A 240 -34.68 -40.13 0.48
CA ALA A 240 -33.38 -40.78 0.62
C ALA A 240 -33.00 -41.44 -0.72
N GLU A 241 -31.74 -41.34 -1.11
CA GLU A 241 -31.11 -42.34 -1.99
C GLU A 241 -29.72 -42.69 -1.45
N GLU A 242 -29.58 -43.99 -1.23
CA GLU A 242 -28.36 -44.72 -0.91
C GLU A 242 -27.38 -44.66 -2.09
N HIS A 243 -26.08 -44.57 -1.82
CA HIS A 243 -25.05 -45.05 -2.74
C HIS A 243 -23.92 -45.75 -1.96
N GLY A 244 -24.01 -47.08 -1.96
CA GLY A 244 -22.98 -47.97 -2.54
C GLY A 244 -21.55 -47.84 -2.00
N SER A 245 -21.24 -48.73 -1.05
CA SER A 245 -19.91 -49.29 -0.80
C SER A 245 -19.36 -50.03 -2.02
N ASP A 246 -18.08 -49.85 -2.33
CA ASP A 246 -17.24 -50.91 -2.89
C ASP A 246 -15.81 -50.75 -2.37
N GLU A 247 -15.43 -51.68 -1.49
CA GLU A 247 -14.06 -52.05 -1.15
C GLU A 247 -13.50 -52.90 -2.30
N GLN A 248 -12.26 -52.64 -2.74
CA GLN A 248 -11.39 -53.69 -3.27
C GLN A 248 -9.94 -53.48 -2.82
N ASP A 249 -9.46 -54.52 -2.14
CA ASP A 249 -8.08 -54.87 -1.85
C ASP A 249 -7.19 -54.93 -3.10
N ALA A 250 -5.92 -54.53 -2.94
CA ALA A 250 -4.74 -55.19 -3.51
C ALA A 250 -3.48 -54.47 -3.00
N ASP A 251 -2.77 -55.02 -2.03
CA ASP A 251 -1.65 -55.98 -2.19
C ASP A 251 -0.29 -55.24 -2.16
N GLU A 252 0.45 -55.53 -1.10
CA GLU A 252 1.84 -55.16 -0.84
C GLU A 252 2.78 -55.99 -1.76
N PRO A 253 4.06 -55.62 -2.01
CA PRO A 253 5.04 -55.87 -0.95
C PRO A 253 6.20 -54.87 -0.82
N SER A 254 6.69 -54.87 0.40
CA SER A 254 8.00 -54.48 0.93
C SER A 254 9.22 -54.89 0.10
N GLU A 255 10.23 -54.02 0.05
CA GLU A 255 11.64 -54.43 0.00
C GLU A 255 12.48 -53.64 1.02
N GLU A 256 13.18 -54.41 1.85
CA GLU A 256 14.19 -54.00 2.82
C GLU A 256 15.45 -53.43 2.15
N LYS A 257 16.10 -52.46 2.82
CA LYS A 257 17.55 -52.50 2.98
C LYS A 257 18.03 -51.74 4.22
N GLN A 258 18.74 -52.49 5.06
CA GLN A 258 19.41 -52.11 6.31
C GLN A 258 20.68 -51.25 6.09
N PRO A 259 21.22 -50.65 7.18
CA PRO A 259 22.21 -49.59 7.14
C PRO A 259 23.66 -50.11 7.25
N ALA A 260 24.63 -49.26 6.94
CA ALA A 260 26.06 -49.52 7.17
C ALA A 260 26.63 -48.54 8.20
N GLU A 261 27.17 -49.13 9.27
CA GLU A 261 28.04 -48.52 10.28
C GLU A 261 29.41 -48.15 9.70
N ALA A 262 30.05 -47.13 10.30
CA ALA A 262 31.50 -47.14 10.51
C ALA A 262 31.82 -46.33 11.78
N ALA A 263 32.38 -47.03 12.77
CA ALA A 263 32.95 -46.51 13.99
C ALA A 263 34.37 -45.97 13.73
N GLU A 264 34.81 -44.99 14.52
CA GLU A 264 36.19 -45.02 15.05
C GLU A 264 36.31 -44.23 16.37
N GLN A 265 37.34 -44.60 17.12
CA GLN A 265 37.51 -44.54 18.55
C GLN A 265 38.42 -43.38 18.99
N THR A 266 38.27 -42.99 20.27
CA THR A 266 39.34 -42.58 21.23
C THR A 266 40.10 -41.26 20.93
N THR A 267 40.21 -40.30 21.84
CA THR A 267 40.92 -40.38 23.14
C THR A 267 40.67 -39.09 23.93
N GLU A 268 40.43 -39.20 25.23
CA GLU A 268 40.82 -38.22 26.26
C GLU A 268 42.28 -38.52 26.68
N PRO A 269 43.08 -37.60 27.28
CA PRO A 269 42.75 -37.05 28.60
C PRO A 269 43.38 -35.69 29.04
N THR A 270 43.10 -35.37 30.30
CA THR A 270 43.86 -34.56 31.30
C THR A 270 43.78 -33.02 31.29
N ASP A 271 42.87 -32.53 32.13
CA ASP A 271 43.11 -31.75 33.37
C ASP A 271 44.50 -31.10 33.61
N SER A 272 44.53 -29.78 33.80
CA SER A 272 45.29 -29.15 34.89
C SER A 272 44.79 -27.74 35.23
N SER A 273 44.19 -27.63 36.41
CA SER A 273 44.19 -26.52 37.38
C SER A 273 45.14 -25.32 37.17
N GLY A 274 44.64 -24.11 37.46
CA GLY A 274 45.46 -22.93 37.79
C GLY A 274 44.70 -21.60 37.92
N GLU A 275 43.98 -21.39 39.02
CA GLU A 275 43.67 -20.05 39.58
C GLU A 275 44.83 -19.57 40.49
N PRO A 276 44.80 -18.39 41.14
CA PRO A 276 44.56 -17.01 40.67
C PRO A 276 45.60 -16.02 41.30
N SER A 277 45.57 -14.72 40.91
CA SER A 277 45.99 -13.54 41.71
C SER A 277 45.66 -12.27 40.88
N ALA A 278 44.77 -11.35 41.26
CA ALA A 278 44.71 -10.44 42.42
C ALA A 278 45.67 -9.23 42.32
N GLU A 279 45.09 -8.03 42.21
CA GLU A 279 45.48 -6.67 42.70
C GLU A 279 44.96 -5.60 41.70
N ALA A 280 43.90 -4.84 41.99
CA ALA A 280 43.75 -3.73 42.95
C ALA A 280 44.44 -2.42 42.50
N ALA A 281 43.63 -1.38 42.19
CA ALA A 281 43.80 0.02 42.65
C ALA A 281 42.89 0.99 41.86
N GLU A 282 41.84 1.50 42.52
CA GLU A 282 41.38 2.90 42.39
C GLU A 282 42.30 3.81 43.24
N PRO A 283 42.09 5.14 43.44
CA PRO A 283 41.17 6.13 42.81
C PRO A 283 41.89 7.44 42.40
N THR A 284 41.17 8.45 41.87
CA THR A 284 41.09 9.82 42.43
C THR A 284 40.33 10.79 41.51
N ASP A 285 39.25 11.35 42.09
CA ASP A 285 38.81 12.75 42.16
C ASP A 285 39.09 13.80 41.06
N GLY A 286 38.05 14.60 40.78
CA GLY A 286 38.20 15.96 40.24
C GLY A 286 36.94 16.59 39.61
N ALA A 287 36.09 17.18 40.46
CA ALA A 287 35.29 18.42 40.32
C ALA A 287 35.37 19.23 39.00
N SER A 288 34.41 20.06 38.55
CA SER A 288 33.08 20.56 38.95
C SER A 288 32.66 21.60 37.88
N GLU A 289 31.40 22.06 37.94
CA GLU A 289 30.84 23.29 37.31
C GLU A 289 30.43 23.20 35.82
N SER A 290 29.36 23.81 35.30
CA SER A 290 28.12 24.44 35.80
C SER A 290 27.39 25.03 34.57
N ASN A 291 26.08 24.80 34.40
CA ASN A 291 25.04 25.70 33.82
C ASN A 291 23.84 24.82 33.42
N ALA A 292 22.67 24.87 34.08
CA ALA A 292 21.72 25.99 34.25
C ALA A 292 21.13 26.47 32.91
N GLY A 293 19.81 26.27 32.73
CA GLY A 293 19.05 26.87 31.64
C GLY A 293 17.78 26.13 31.22
N GLU A 294 16.93 25.72 32.16
CA GLU A 294 15.56 25.28 31.92
C GLU A 294 14.65 26.52 32.00
N SER A 295 13.87 26.81 30.95
CA SER A 295 12.83 27.87 31.00
C SER A 295 11.48 27.30 30.59
N VAL A 296 10.64 27.18 31.61
CA VAL A 296 9.21 26.86 31.60
C VAL A 296 8.41 28.09 31.16
N VAL A 297 7.30 27.78 30.50
CA VAL A 297 6.13 28.61 30.14
C VAL A 297 5.78 29.74 31.14
N SER A 298 5.39 30.88 30.59
CA SER A 298 4.64 31.93 31.28
C SER A 298 3.41 32.34 30.48
N GLU A 299 2.24 32.09 31.05
CA GLU A 299 1.00 32.82 30.80
C GLU A 299 1.09 34.23 31.38
N THR A 300 0.52 35.23 30.70
CA THR A 300 -0.10 36.40 31.34
C THR A 300 -1.15 37.01 30.41
N GLU A 301 -2.37 37.16 30.95
CA GLU A 301 -3.49 37.93 30.43
C GLU A 301 -3.32 39.45 30.67
N ALA A 302 -3.91 40.27 29.78
CA ALA A 302 -4.53 41.59 30.04
C ALA A 302 -5.26 42.00 28.74
N LYS A 303 -6.58 41.98 28.57
CA LYS A 303 -7.71 42.79 29.11
C LYS A 303 -7.78 44.28 28.68
N GLU A 304 -9.00 44.64 28.26
CA GLU A 304 -9.60 45.97 27.95
C GLU A 304 -9.26 46.58 26.59
N SER A 305 -10.15 47.18 25.78
CA SER A 305 -11.53 47.72 25.91
C SER A 305 -12.12 47.81 24.48
N GLY A 306 -13.40 47.55 24.18
CA GLY A 306 -14.53 48.46 24.39
C GLY A 306 -14.96 49.16 23.08
N ALA A 307 -16.28 49.12 22.80
CA ALA A 307 -17.08 50.01 21.92
C ALA A 307 -17.34 49.61 20.44
N GLU A 308 -18.56 49.08 20.22
CA GLU A 308 -19.49 49.45 19.13
C GLU A 308 -19.77 50.98 19.15
N PRO A 309 -20.17 51.67 18.04
CA PRO A 309 -21.46 51.41 17.38
C PRO A 309 -21.65 51.73 15.88
N SER A 310 -22.70 51.11 15.33
CA SER A 310 -23.76 51.61 14.45
C SER A 310 -23.52 52.54 13.23
N ALA A 311 -24.20 52.13 12.15
CA ALA A 311 -25.12 52.93 11.30
C ALA A 311 -24.57 53.86 10.21
N GLY A 312 -25.31 53.89 9.08
CA GLY A 312 -25.20 54.85 7.99
C GLY A 312 -24.88 54.17 6.66
N GLU A 313 -25.83 53.51 5.99
CA GLU A 313 -26.80 54.10 5.02
C GLU A 313 -26.17 54.77 3.80
N THR A 314 -26.95 54.67 2.71
CA THR A 314 -26.98 55.50 1.50
C THR A 314 -25.87 55.28 0.46
N THR A 315 -26.13 55.14 -0.85
CA THR A 315 -27.33 54.96 -1.69
C THR A 315 -26.82 54.94 -3.15
N VAL A 316 -27.66 54.43 -4.07
CA VAL A 316 -27.87 54.85 -5.49
C VAL A 316 -26.68 54.85 -6.47
N SER A 317 -26.79 54.47 -7.75
CA SER A 317 -27.94 54.32 -8.64
C SER A 317 -27.51 53.69 -9.98
N ALA A 318 -28.52 53.13 -10.67
CA ALA A 318 -28.84 53.29 -12.10
C ALA A 318 -27.80 52.81 -13.15
N SER A 319 -28.11 51.77 -13.95
CA SER A 319 -29.10 51.70 -15.05
C SER A 319 -28.48 52.03 -16.41
N LEU A 320 -28.63 51.10 -17.36
CA LEU A 320 -29.10 51.27 -18.73
C LEU A 320 -29.40 49.85 -19.25
N ALA A 321 -30.39 49.54 -20.09
CA ALA A 321 -31.72 50.04 -20.39
C ALA A 321 -32.27 48.99 -21.39
N ALA A 322 -33.52 48.55 -21.19
CA ALA A 322 -34.29 47.79 -22.17
C ALA A 322 -35.24 48.73 -22.90
N GLU A 323 -35.60 48.40 -24.14
CA GLU A 323 -36.87 48.78 -24.83
C GLU A 323 -36.92 47.99 -26.16
N SER A 324 -38.05 47.52 -26.69
CA SER A 324 -39.45 47.93 -26.50
C SER A 324 -40.43 46.80 -26.84
N ALA A 325 -41.58 46.82 -26.17
CA ALA A 325 -42.79 46.05 -26.44
C ALA A 325 -43.67 46.70 -27.52
N ASP A 326 -44.64 45.97 -28.08
CA ASP A 326 -45.96 46.57 -28.34
C ASP A 326 -47.13 45.58 -28.46
N ALA A 327 -48.30 46.09 -28.04
CA ALA A 327 -49.69 45.77 -28.38
C ALA A 327 -50.49 44.60 -27.74
N ILE A 328 -51.39 45.04 -26.86
CA ILE A 328 -52.63 44.51 -26.22
C ILE A 328 -53.79 44.52 -27.29
N PRO A 329 -55.09 44.11 -27.12
CA PRO A 329 -55.86 43.88 -25.89
C PRO A 329 -56.95 42.78 -25.82
N ALA A 330 -57.52 42.67 -24.61
CA ALA A 330 -58.64 41.85 -24.16
C ALA A 330 -60.02 42.34 -24.64
N PHE A 331 -61.02 41.46 -24.70
CA PHE A 331 -62.44 41.71 -24.32
C PHE A 331 -63.29 40.43 -24.41
N GLY A 332 -64.23 40.26 -23.46
CA GLY A 332 -65.60 39.79 -23.78
C GLY A 332 -66.00 38.38 -23.33
N GLU A 333 -66.89 38.34 -22.34
CA GLU A 333 -67.62 37.16 -21.86
C GLU A 333 -68.67 36.62 -22.84
N SER A 334 -68.98 35.33 -22.69
CA SER A 334 -70.32 34.72 -22.63
C SER A 334 -70.59 33.53 -23.58
N SER A 335 -71.04 32.47 -22.91
CA SER A 335 -71.88 31.33 -23.31
C SER A 335 -72.06 30.94 -24.78
N GLY A 336 -71.67 29.69 -25.09
CA GLY A 336 -72.15 28.97 -26.25
C GLY A 336 -71.62 27.53 -26.31
N SER A 337 -72.41 26.59 -25.79
CA SER A 337 -72.16 25.14 -25.85
C SER A 337 -72.09 24.65 -27.29
N LEU A 338 -71.01 23.95 -27.69
CA LEU A 338 -71.05 22.85 -28.67
C LEU A 338 -69.86 21.88 -28.46
N THR A 339 -70.18 20.77 -27.79
CA THR A 339 -69.63 19.40 -27.90
C THR A 339 -68.36 19.15 -28.73
N GLY A 340 -67.28 18.74 -28.04
CA GLY A 340 -66.16 17.97 -28.59
C GLY A 340 -65.78 16.83 -27.62
N PRO A 341 -65.39 15.64 -28.08
CA PRO A 341 -65.32 14.46 -27.23
C PRO A 341 -64.16 14.52 -26.22
N VAL A 342 -64.50 14.26 -24.96
CA VAL A 342 -63.57 14.10 -23.83
C VAL A 342 -62.64 12.91 -24.08
N VAL A 343 -61.36 13.17 -24.35
CA VAL A 343 -60.30 12.16 -24.28
C VAL A 343 -60.05 11.87 -22.80
N LYS A 344 -60.48 10.68 -22.34
CA LYS A 344 -60.17 10.17 -21.00
C LYS A 344 -58.64 10.08 -20.82
N PRO A 345 -58.06 10.46 -19.67
CA PRO A 345 -56.64 10.30 -19.43
C PRO A 345 -56.28 8.80 -19.46
N ALA A 346 -55.33 8.44 -20.32
CA ALA A 346 -54.85 7.07 -20.46
C ALA A 346 -54.24 6.60 -19.12
N LYS A 347 -54.74 5.48 -18.59
CA LYS A 347 -54.12 4.79 -17.45
C LYS A 347 -52.68 4.40 -17.82
N PRO A 348 -51.70 4.55 -16.92
CA PRO A 348 -50.33 4.13 -17.20
C PRO A 348 -50.31 2.64 -17.54
N PRO A 349 -49.47 2.20 -18.48
CA PRO A 349 -49.47 0.83 -18.97
C PRO A 349 -49.17 -0.13 -17.82
N LYS A 350 -50.04 -1.13 -17.63
CA LYS A 350 -49.83 -2.18 -16.64
C LYS A 350 -48.66 -3.06 -17.08
N LEU A 351 -47.46 -2.74 -16.62
CA LEU A 351 -46.29 -3.61 -16.71
C LEU A 351 -46.67 -5.04 -16.30
N SER A 352 -46.27 -6.05 -17.10
CA SER A 352 -46.57 -7.46 -16.83
C SER A 352 -46.04 -7.89 -15.46
N LYS A 353 -46.69 -8.87 -14.81
CA LYS A 353 -46.30 -9.38 -13.49
C LYS A 353 -44.82 -9.79 -13.44
N GLN A 354 -44.28 -10.33 -14.54
CA GLN A 354 -42.85 -10.65 -14.71
C GLN A 354 -41.94 -9.42 -14.84
N ALA A 355 -42.34 -8.38 -15.59
CA ALA A 355 -41.56 -7.15 -15.72
C ALA A 355 -41.47 -6.40 -14.37
N ARG A 356 -42.56 -6.39 -13.59
CA ARG A 356 -42.58 -5.82 -12.23
C ARG A 356 -41.68 -6.62 -11.27
N ALA A 357 -41.71 -7.95 -11.34
CA ALA A 357 -40.84 -8.80 -10.52
C ALA A 357 -39.34 -8.64 -10.86
N LYS A 358 -39.01 -8.52 -12.16
CA LYS A 358 -37.62 -8.25 -12.62
C LYS A 358 -37.14 -6.85 -12.20
N ALA A 359 -37.99 -5.83 -12.33
CA ALA A 359 -37.70 -4.48 -11.87
C ALA A 359 -37.54 -4.41 -10.35
N ALA A 360 -38.39 -5.10 -9.59
CA ALA A 360 -38.29 -5.19 -8.12
C ALA A 360 -37.01 -5.90 -7.67
N LYS A 361 -36.61 -7.00 -8.33
CA LYS A 361 -35.35 -7.70 -8.05
C LYS A 361 -34.12 -6.84 -8.39
N ALA A 362 -34.17 -6.08 -9.49
CA ALA A 362 -33.12 -5.14 -9.85
C ALA A 362 -33.02 -3.98 -8.84
N ALA A 363 -34.15 -3.42 -8.42
CA ALA A 363 -34.22 -2.37 -7.40
C ALA A 363 -33.70 -2.86 -6.03
N ALA A 364 -34.06 -4.08 -5.61
CA ALA A 364 -33.56 -4.68 -4.37
C ALA A 364 -32.04 -4.92 -4.40
N ARG A 365 -31.49 -5.36 -5.54
CA ARG A 365 -30.04 -5.50 -5.74
C ARG A 365 -29.33 -4.16 -5.71
N ALA A 366 -29.89 -3.14 -6.37
CA ALA A 366 -29.35 -1.77 -6.35
C ALA A 366 -29.37 -1.18 -4.93
N ALA A 367 -30.46 -1.37 -4.17
CA ALA A 367 -30.57 -0.95 -2.78
C ALA A 367 -29.54 -1.65 -1.87
N LYS A 368 -29.32 -2.96 -2.06
CA LYS A 368 -28.28 -3.70 -1.32
C LYS A 368 -26.87 -3.20 -1.67
N LYS A 369 -26.59 -2.93 -2.96
CA LYS A 369 -25.30 -2.36 -3.42
C LYS A 369 -25.07 -0.97 -2.83
N LEU A 370 -26.11 -0.12 -2.81
CA LEU A 370 -26.07 1.21 -2.22
C LEU A 370 -25.79 1.16 -0.71
N ARG A 371 -26.49 0.29 0.04
CA ARG A 371 -26.23 0.09 1.47
C ARG A 371 -24.80 -0.40 1.73
N LYS A 372 -24.30 -1.36 0.93
CA LYS A 372 -22.91 -1.85 1.04
C LYS A 372 -21.90 -0.72 0.79
N ARG A 373 -22.14 0.10 -0.24
CA ARG A 373 -21.33 1.27 -0.56
C ARG A 373 -21.36 2.31 0.56
N GLN A 374 -22.53 2.61 1.13
CA GLN A 374 -22.67 3.54 2.26
C GLN A 374 -21.92 3.07 3.52
N LYS A 375 -22.04 1.77 3.88
CA LYS A 375 -21.26 1.18 4.99
C LYS A 375 -19.76 1.30 4.72
N LEU A 376 -19.35 1.04 3.48
CA LEU A 376 -17.95 1.16 3.09
C LEU A 376 -17.45 2.62 3.10
N GLU A 377 -18.25 3.57 2.63
CA GLU A 377 -17.95 5.00 2.70
C GLU A 377 -17.81 5.47 4.16
N ALA A 378 -18.67 4.98 5.07
CA ALA A 378 -18.56 5.27 6.50
C ALA A 378 -17.21 4.80 7.08
N SER A 379 -16.66 3.69 6.59
CA SER A 379 -15.37 3.15 7.03
C SER A 379 -14.16 4.02 6.62
N PHE A 380 -14.33 4.90 5.63
CA PHE A 380 -13.27 5.81 5.15
C PHE A 380 -13.50 7.28 5.51
N LYS A 381 -14.45 7.56 6.41
CA LYS A 381 -14.85 8.93 6.78
C LYS A 381 -13.68 9.79 7.26
N ASP A 382 -12.75 9.20 8.00
CA ASP A 382 -11.56 9.89 8.52
C ASP A 382 -10.59 10.36 7.42
N TYR A 383 -10.72 9.82 6.20
CA TYR A 383 -9.82 10.07 5.07
C TYR A 383 -10.43 10.94 3.97
N PHE A 384 -11.65 11.46 4.15
CA PHE A 384 -12.32 12.28 3.11
C PHE A 384 -11.70 13.65 2.88
N ASN A 385 -11.06 14.25 3.88
CA ASN A 385 -10.34 15.52 3.78
C ASN A 385 -9.04 15.42 4.57
N PHE A 386 -8.22 14.43 4.21
CA PHE A 386 -7.02 14.10 4.97
C PHE A 386 -5.78 14.67 4.29
N ARG A 387 -4.87 15.21 5.10
CA ARG A 387 -3.60 15.77 4.66
C ARG A 387 -2.54 15.48 5.70
N GLU A 388 -1.49 14.76 5.32
CA GLU A 388 -0.38 14.43 6.22
C GLU A 388 0.95 14.39 5.47
N SER A 389 2.05 14.75 6.14
CA SER A 389 3.39 14.73 5.52
C SER A 389 3.80 13.30 5.12
N ILE A 390 4.29 13.13 3.90
CA ILE A 390 4.74 11.81 3.40
C ILE A 390 5.93 11.26 4.19
N ALA A 391 6.70 12.12 4.86
CA ALA A 391 7.82 11.67 5.69
C ALA A 391 7.39 11.12 7.06
N LYS A 392 6.17 11.44 7.52
CA LYS A 392 5.69 11.14 8.88
C LYS A 392 4.46 10.25 8.93
N ILE A 393 3.79 10.04 7.81
CA ILE A 393 2.55 9.27 7.76
C ILE A 393 2.74 7.83 8.26
N PRO A 394 1.92 7.35 9.22
CA PRO A 394 2.00 5.98 9.70
C PRO A 394 1.64 4.92 8.63
N PRO A 395 2.29 3.75 8.64
CA PRO A 395 2.01 2.63 7.73
C PRO A 395 0.53 2.24 7.58
N HIS A 396 -0.19 2.09 8.70
CA HIS A 396 -1.60 1.66 8.68
C HIS A 396 -2.51 2.67 7.96
N ARG A 397 -2.21 3.97 8.03
CA ARG A 397 -2.98 5.01 7.31
C ARG A 397 -2.72 4.94 5.82
N VAL A 398 -1.47 4.70 5.41
CA VAL A 398 -1.14 4.49 3.99
C VAL A 398 -1.94 3.31 3.42
N LEU A 399 -2.02 2.19 4.13
CA LEU A 399 -2.80 1.03 3.70
C LEU A 399 -4.30 1.33 3.63
N ALA A 400 -4.86 2.02 4.62
CA ALA A 400 -6.28 2.42 4.61
C ALA A 400 -6.60 3.35 3.42
N ILE A 401 -5.74 4.33 3.15
CA ILE A 401 -5.89 5.26 2.02
C ILE A 401 -5.77 4.52 0.69
N ASN A 402 -4.77 3.65 0.53
CA ASN A 402 -4.58 2.82 -0.67
C ASN A 402 -5.79 1.90 -0.92
N ARG A 403 -6.37 1.36 0.16
CA ARG A 403 -7.59 0.55 0.08
C ARG A 403 -8.80 1.39 -0.35
N GLY A 404 -8.98 2.58 0.21
CA GLY A 404 -10.05 3.51 -0.20
C GLY A 404 -9.91 3.98 -1.64
N GLU A 405 -8.68 4.15 -2.13
CA GLU A 405 -8.37 4.47 -3.54
C GLU A 405 -8.71 3.29 -4.47
N ARG A 406 -8.36 2.06 -4.09
CA ARG A 406 -8.67 0.85 -4.87
C ARG A 406 -10.17 0.64 -5.06
N VAL A 407 -10.96 0.96 -4.04
CA VAL A 407 -12.43 0.89 -4.09
C VAL A 407 -13.06 2.17 -4.67
N LYS A 408 -12.26 3.10 -5.22
CA LYS A 408 -12.70 4.35 -5.86
C LYS A 408 -13.53 5.28 -4.94
N ILE A 409 -13.41 5.15 -3.62
CA ILE A 409 -14.06 6.05 -2.66
C ILE A 409 -13.20 7.29 -2.41
N LEU A 410 -11.88 7.10 -2.44
CA LEU A 410 -10.90 8.16 -2.26
C LEU A 410 -10.15 8.42 -3.55
N ARG A 411 -9.82 9.68 -3.79
CA ARG A 411 -8.80 10.09 -4.76
C ARG A 411 -7.60 10.59 -3.99
N VAL A 412 -6.43 10.07 -4.33
CA VAL A 412 -5.19 10.33 -3.59
C VAL A 412 -4.22 11.07 -4.50
N LYS A 413 -3.53 12.06 -3.94
CA LYS A 413 -2.49 12.83 -4.62
C LYS A 413 -1.40 13.22 -3.63
N ILE A 414 -0.18 13.42 -4.12
CA ILE A 414 0.87 14.08 -3.32
C ILE A 414 0.95 15.54 -3.72
N GLU A 415 0.70 16.43 -2.76
CA GLU A 415 0.91 17.87 -2.91
C GLU A 415 2.27 18.24 -2.33
N PHE A 416 3.00 19.13 -2.99
CA PHE A 416 4.34 19.54 -2.59
C PHE A 416 4.61 20.95 -3.12
N ASP A 417 5.65 21.58 -2.60
CA ASP A 417 6.06 22.93 -3.01
C ASP A 417 6.65 22.93 -4.43
N THR A 418 5.81 23.26 -5.41
CA THR A 418 6.17 23.31 -6.83
C THR A 418 7.05 24.52 -7.15
N GLU A 419 6.89 25.63 -6.43
CA GLU A 419 7.68 26.84 -6.62
C GLU A 419 9.13 26.59 -6.21
N GLN A 420 9.33 25.96 -5.05
CA GLN A 420 10.65 25.56 -4.58
C GLN A 420 11.32 24.54 -5.54
N MET A 421 10.55 23.58 -6.06
CA MET A 421 11.07 22.63 -7.06
C MET A 421 11.50 23.34 -8.35
N LEU A 422 10.69 24.28 -8.84
CA LEU A 422 10.99 25.03 -10.06
C LEU A 422 12.21 25.94 -9.87
N ALA A 423 12.30 26.63 -8.74
CA ALA A 423 13.43 27.48 -8.39
C ALA A 423 14.74 26.67 -8.34
N ALA A 424 14.74 25.54 -7.61
CA ALA A 424 15.91 24.68 -7.49
C ALA A 424 16.33 24.06 -8.84
N ALA A 425 15.38 23.66 -9.67
CA ALA A 425 15.71 23.13 -10.99
C ALA A 425 16.21 24.21 -11.94
N THR A 426 15.69 25.44 -11.83
CA THR A 426 16.13 26.58 -12.65
C THR A 426 17.59 26.93 -12.32
N GLU A 427 17.94 27.02 -11.04
CA GLU A 427 19.30 27.26 -10.57
C GLU A 427 20.31 26.21 -11.09
N MET A 428 19.90 24.94 -11.14
CA MET A 428 20.76 23.83 -11.60
C MET A 428 20.91 23.72 -13.12
N LEU A 429 19.94 24.20 -13.89
CA LEU A 429 19.83 23.93 -15.33
C LEU A 429 20.04 25.16 -16.21
N ILE A 430 19.70 26.35 -15.72
CA ILE A 430 19.64 27.57 -16.52
C ILE A 430 20.61 28.59 -15.90
N PRO A 431 21.83 28.75 -16.47
CA PRO A 431 22.75 29.80 -16.07
C PRO A 431 22.12 31.20 -16.17
N ALA A 432 22.50 32.11 -15.27
CA ALA A 432 21.94 33.47 -15.21
C ALA A 432 22.17 34.29 -16.49
N GLU A 433 23.26 34.02 -17.20
CA GLU A 433 23.67 34.74 -18.42
C GLU A 433 23.12 34.09 -19.71
N GLN A 434 22.23 33.09 -19.61
CA GLN A 434 21.66 32.43 -20.79
C GLN A 434 20.80 33.39 -21.63
N PRO A 435 21.12 33.61 -22.93
CA PRO A 435 20.35 34.50 -23.81
C PRO A 435 18.89 34.06 -24.00
N HIS A 436 18.62 32.77 -23.82
CA HIS A 436 17.32 32.14 -24.07
C HIS A 436 16.65 31.64 -22.78
N ALA A 437 16.96 32.28 -21.64
CA ALA A 437 16.48 31.83 -20.33
C ALA A 437 14.94 31.66 -20.28
N ASP A 438 14.15 32.54 -20.90
CA ASP A 438 12.68 32.44 -20.87
C ASP A 438 12.16 31.20 -21.61
N PHE A 439 12.72 30.90 -22.78
CA PHE A 439 12.39 29.69 -23.53
C PHE A 439 12.76 28.44 -22.72
N LEU A 440 13.98 28.41 -22.16
CA LEU A 440 14.46 27.30 -21.34
C LEU A 440 13.64 27.10 -20.06
N ARG A 441 13.17 28.18 -19.41
CA ARG A 441 12.24 28.12 -18.27
C ARG A 441 10.92 27.49 -18.67
N GLY A 442 10.40 27.83 -19.86
CA GLY A 442 9.22 27.19 -20.44
C GLY A 442 9.41 25.68 -20.64
N CYS A 443 10.54 25.27 -21.23
CA CYS A 443 10.89 23.85 -21.41
C CYS A 443 11.08 23.12 -20.07
N LEU A 444 11.70 23.78 -19.09
CA LEU A 444 11.88 23.24 -17.75
C LEU A 444 10.54 23.03 -17.04
N ARG A 445 9.62 23.98 -17.14
CA ARG A 445 8.28 23.85 -16.59
C ARG A 445 7.55 22.65 -17.20
N ASP A 446 7.62 22.47 -18.51
CA ASP A 446 7.06 21.30 -19.20
C ASP A 446 7.72 19.99 -18.72
N ALA A 447 9.05 19.95 -18.65
CA ALA A 447 9.80 18.80 -18.14
C ALA A 447 9.36 18.44 -16.70
N LEU A 448 9.25 19.45 -15.85
CA LEU A 448 8.91 19.29 -14.44
C LEU A 448 7.51 18.68 -14.29
N PHE A 449 6.48 19.30 -14.86
CA PHE A 449 5.10 18.90 -14.63
C PHE A 449 4.65 17.69 -15.44
N ARG A 450 5.15 17.52 -16.68
CA ARG A 450 4.73 16.42 -17.55
C ARG A 450 5.54 15.14 -17.35
N LEU A 451 6.83 15.26 -17.03
CA LEU A 451 7.75 14.11 -17.00
C LEU A 451 8.25 13.79 -15.59
N ILE A 452 8.81 14.78 -14.89
CA ILE A 452 9.49 14.55 -13.61
C ILE A 452 8.49 14.30 -12.48
N VAL A 453 7.55 15.22 -12.26
CA VAL A 453 6.56 15.17 -11.17
C VAL A 453 5.75 13.87 -11.19
N PRO A 454 5.12 13.45 -12.31
CA PRO A 454 4.35 12.21 -12.33
C PRO A 454 5.23 10.98 -12.06
N SER A 455 6.51 11.05 -12.44
CA SER A 455 7.48 9.99 -12.19
C SER A 455 7.86 9.90 -10.71
N LEU A 456 8.19 11.03 -10.09
CA LEU A 456 8.55 11.11 -8.67
C LEU A 456 7.35 10.83 -7.76
N GLU A 457 6.13 11.22 -8.14
CA GLU A 457 4.92 10.91 -7.40
C GLU A 457 4.63 9.41 -7.37
N ARG A 458 4.73 8.74 -8.52
CA ARG A 458 4.62 7.28 -8.59
C ARG A 458 5.71 6.58 -7.77
N GLU A 459 6.93 7.10 -7.81
CA GLU A 459 8.05 6.60 -6.99
C GLU A 459 7.73 6.74 -5.50
N ALA A 460 7.36 7.93 -5.04
CA ALA A 460 7.01 8.19 -3.64
C ALA A 460 5.81 7.35 -3.15
N ARG A 461 4.76 7.21 -3.96
CA ARG A 461 3.59 6.36 -3.62
C ARG A 461 3.96 4.89 -3.49
N ARG A 462 4.82 4.38 -4.38
CA ARG A 462 5.33 3.00 -4.27
C ARG A 462 6.14 2.82 -3.00
N GLU A 463 7.06 3.74 -2.69
CA GLU A 463 7.87 3.65 -1.48
C GLU A 463 7.03 3.64 -0.19
N LEU A 464 6.02 4.51 -0.11
CA LEU A 464 5.10 4.53 1.02
C LEU A 464 4.35 3.20 1.14
N THR A 465 3.96 2.61 0.01
CA THR A 465 3.22 1.34 -0.04
C THR A 465 4.12 0.17 0.37
N ASP A 466 5.31 0.05 -0.24
CA ASP A 466 6.27 -0.99 0.08
C ASP A 466 6.67 -0.95 1.58
N ALA A 467 6.92 0.25 2.12
CA ALA A 467 7.23 0.43 3.54
C ALA A 467 6.05 0.04 4.44
N ALA A 468 4.83 0.40 4.04
CA ALA A 468 3.65 0.10 4.82
C ALA A 468 3.29 -1.39 4.82
N GLU A 469 3.41 -2.05 3.67
CA GLU A 469 3.21 -3.49 3.51
C GLU A 469 4.28 -4.29 4.26
N THR A 470 5.55 -3.90 4.14
CA THR A 470 6.66 -4.53 4.89
C THR A 470 6.39 -4.46 6.40
N HIS A 471 6.01 -3.29 6.90
CA HIS A 471 5.67 -3.12 8.31
C HIS A 471 4.48 -3.98 8.74
N ALA A 472 3.43 -4.06 7.92
CA ALA A 472 2.27 -4.91 8.23
C ALA A 472 2.66 -6.40 8.29
N VAL A 473 3.46 -6.87 7.33
CA VAL A 473 3.97 -8.25 7.31
C VAL A 473 4.81 -8.55 8.55
N GLU A 474 5.66 -7.63 9.00
CA GLU A 474 6.44 -7.79 10.23
C GLU A 474 5.55 -7.93 11.47
N VAL A 475 4.48 -7.14 11.56
CA VAL A 475 3.50 -7.23 12.65
C VAL A 475 2.77 -8.57 12.61
N PHE A 476 2.32 -9.01 11.42
CA PHE A 476 1.67 -10.32 11.26
C PHE A 476 2.60 -11.47 11.59
N ALA A 477 3.86 -11.43 11.13
CA ALA A 477 4.87 -12.44 11.44
C ALA A 477 5.11 -12.53 12.95
N ARG A 478 5.19 -11.38 13.64
CA ARG A 478 5.35 -11.33 15.10
C ARG A 478 4.13 -11.93 15.83
N ASN A 479 2.92 -11.61 15.39
CA ASN A 479 1.70 -12.14 15.97
C ASN A 479 1.58 -13.65 15.74
N LEU A 480 1.86 -14.13 14.53
CA LEU A 480 1.86 -15.54 14.19
C LEU A 480 2.91 -16.30 15.00
N ARG A 481 4.13 -15.77 15.13
CA ARG A 481 5.19 -16.37 15.97
C ARG A 481 4.73 -16.53 17.41
N LYS A 482 4.05 -15.53 17.98
CA LYS A 482 3.51 -15.63 19.35
C LYS A 482 2.48 -16.74 19.47
N LEU A 483 1.59 -16.91 18.49
CA LEU A 483 0.59 -17.97 18.47
C LEU A 483 1.24 -19.36 18.36
N LEU A 484 2.21 -19.53 17.46
CA LEU A 484 2.90 -20.82 17.25
C LEU A 484 3.77 -21.25 18.44
N LEU A 485 4.23 -20.31 19.26
CA LEU A 485 5.06 -20.57 20.45
C LEU A 485 4.25 -20.69 21.74
N GLN A 486 2.91 -20.69 21.66
CA GLN A 486 2.08 -20.94 22.84
C GLN A 486 2.37 -22.32 23.42
N PRO A 487 2.52 -22.44 24.76
CA PRO A 487 2.70 -23.74 25.39
C PRO A 487 1.53 -24.69 25.07
N PRO A 488 1.79 -25.91 24.59
CA PRO A 488 0.72 -26.85 24.31
C PRO A 488 0.07 -27.34 25.61
N VAL A 489 -1.26 -27.48 25.61
CA VAL A 489 -2.00 -28.14 26.70
C VAL A 489 -1.84 -29.64 26.52
N ARG A 490 -1.08 -30.30 27.41
CA ARG A 490 -0.76 -31.74 27.30
C ARG A 490 -1.57 -32.58 28.28
N GLY A 491 -1.95 -33.79 27.85
CA GLY A 491 -2.54 -34.79 28.74
C GLY A 491 -3.92 -34.42 29.27
N ARG A 492 -4.67 -33.59 28.55
CA ARG A 492 -5.99 -33.09 28.96
C ARG A 492 -7.02 -33.44 27.89
N ARG A 493 -8.23 -33.78 28.33
CA ARG A 493 -9.39 -33.92 27.44
C ARG A 493 -10.00 -32.54 27.23
N VAL A 494 -10.20 -32.15 25.96
CA VAL A 494 -10.53 -30.78 25.57
C VAL A 494 -11.89 -30.72 24.91
N LEU A 495 -12.74 -29.80 25.33
CA LEU A 495 -13.91 -29.38 24.59
C LEU A 495 -13.58 -28.12 23.79
N ALA A 496 -13.47 -28.25 22.47
CA ALA A 496 -13.26 -27.14 21.56
C ALA A 496 -14.60 -26.58 21.07
N MET A 497 -14.75 -25.25 21.14
CA MET A 497 -15.96 -24.53 20.75
C MET A 497 -15.61 -23.45 19.73
N ASP A 498 -16.24 -23.50 18.57
CA ASP A 498 -16.17 -22.48 17.52
C ASP A 498 -17.47 -21.65 17.53
N PRO A 499 -17.44 -20.42 18.09
CA PRO A 499 -18.63 -19.61 18.26
C PRO A 499 -19.28 -19.16 16.94
N GLY A 500 -20.60 -18.98 16.98
CA GLY A 500 -21.34 -18.42 15.86
C GLY A 500 -22.76 -18.05 16.25
N PHE A 501 -23.29 -16.99 15.64
CA PHE A 501 -24.67 -16.54 15.85
C PHE A 501 -25.67 -17.40 15.06
N ARG A 502 -25.93 -17.03 13.79
CA ARG A 502 -26.93 -17.71 12.94
C ARG A 502 -26.57 -19.15 12.62
N SER A 503 -25.28 -19.43 12.46
CA SER A 503 -24.79 -20.77 12.12
C SER A 503 -24.63 -21.67 13.34
N GLY A 504 -24.94 -21.19 14.56
CA GLY A 504 -24.73 -21.90 15.81
C GLY A 504 -23.27 -22.06 16.20
N VAL A 505 -23.04 -22.59 17.39
CA VAL A 505 -21.72 -22.88 17.97
C VAL A 505 -21.40 -24.34 17.68
N LYS A 506 -20.28 -24.60 17.02
CA LYS A 506 -19.80 -25.95 16.75
C LYS A 506 -18.97 -26.39 17.93
N ILE A 507 -19.26 -27.57 18.46
CA ILE A 507 -18.55 -28.14 19.59
C ILE A 507 -17.93 -29.48 19.20
N VAL A 508 -16.71 -29.73 19.67
CA VAL A 508 -15.97 -30.97 19.44
C VAL A 508 -15.27 -31.36 20.74
N THR A 509 -15.40 -32.62 21.16
CA THR A 509 -14.63 -33.17 22.28
C THR A 509 -13.43 -33.95 21.76
N LEU A 510 -12.29 -33.76 22.41
CA LEU A 510 -11.01 -34.37 22.07
C LEU A 510 -10.45 -35.11 23.29
N ASN A 511 -9.86 -36.30 23.08
CA ASN A 511 -9.13 -37.01 24.14
C ASN A 511 -7.72 -36.45 24.36
N GLU A 512 -6.96 -37.01 25.31
CA GLU A 512 -5.61 -36.50 25.64
C GLU A 512 -4.57 -36.59 24.51
N PHE A 513 -4.86 -37.36 23.44
CA PHE A 513 -4.01 -37.50 22.26
C PHE A 513 -4.45 -36.59 21.10
N GLY A 514 -5.56 -35.87 21.25
CA GLY A 514 -6.14 -35.02 20.21
C GLY A 514 -7.08 -35.74 19.24
N ASN A 515 -7.49 -36.98 19.52
CA ASN A 515 -8.48 -37.68 18.72
C ASN A 515 -9.89 -37.18 19.06
N VAL A 516 -10.74 -37.05 18.03
CA VAL A 516 -12.13 -36.66 18.19
C VAL A 516 -12.94 -37.76 18.85
N LEU A 517 -13.71 -37.40 19.88
CA LEU A 517 -14.62 -38.30 20.60
C LEU A 517 -16.07 -38.07 20.14
N ALA A 518 -16.52 -36.82 20.19
CA ALA A 518 -17.86 -36.41 19.75
C ALA A 518 -17.83 -35.00 19.16
N HIS A 519 -18.88 -34.67 18.42
CA HIS A 519 -19.13 -33.31 17.93
C HIS A 519 -20.62 -33.03 17.89
N ALA A 520 -20.99 -31.75 18.02
CA ALA A 520 -22.37 -31.31 17.89
C ALA A 520 -22.45 -29.85 17.45
N LEU A 521 -23.67 -29.43 17.08
CA LEU A 521 -24.02 -28.04 16.87
C LEU A 521 -25.01 -27.61 17.94
N ILE A 522 -24.68 -26.54 18.68
CA ILE A 522 -25.54 -25.97 19.72
C ILE A 522 -25.89 -24.52 19.39
N HIS A 523 -26.97 -24.01 19.99
CA HIS A 523 -27.34 -22.60 19.88
C HIS A 523 -27.25 -21.93 21.24
N VAL A 524 -26.48 -20.84 21.29
CA VAL A 524 -26.31 -19.98 22.49
C VAL A 524 -27.29 -18.80 22.50
N ILE A 525 -27.85 -18.45 21.34
CA ILE A 525 -28.77 -17.32 21.15
C ILE A 525 -29.96 -17.80 20.31
N GLY A 526 -31.16 -17.33 20.65
CA GLY A 526 -32.41 -17.64 19.96
C GLY A 526 -33.47 -18.18 20.92
N ASN A 527 -34.30 -19.11 20.46
CA ASN A 527 -35.39 -19.68 21.25
C ASN A 527 -34.87 -20.36 22.52
N ASP A 528 -35.49 -20.05 23.67
CA ASP A 528 -35.12 -20.56 24.99
C ASP A 528 -35.01 -22.09 25.03
N GLU A 529 -35.89 -22.79 24.33
CA GLU A 529 -35.87 -24.26 24.23
C GLU A 529 -34.57 -24.79 23.58
N ARG A 530 -34.09 -24.13 22.50
CA ARG A 530 -32.87 -24.53 21.79
C ARG A 530 -31.62 -24.21 22.59
N VAL A 531 -31.64 -23.12 23.35
CA VAL A 531 -30.56 -22.76 24.27
C VAL A 531 -30.49 -23.76 25.42
N ALA A 532 -31.64 -24.13 25.99
CA ALA A 532 -31.72 -25.16 27.02
C ALA A 532 -31.23 -26.54 26.52
N GLU A 533 -31.63 -26.94 25.30
CA GLU A 533 -31.14 -28.17 24.66
C GLU A 533 -29.62 -28.13 24.45
N GLY A 534 -29.09 -27.00 23.97
CA GLY A 534 -27.65 -26.79 23.82
C GLY A 534 -26.90 -26.93 25.15
N ARG A 535 -27.48 -26.39 26.23
CA ARG A 535 -26.91 -26.49 27.59
C ARG A 535 -26.89 -27.92 28.09
N ALA A 536 -27.97 -28.66 27.88
CA ALA A 536 -28.05 -30.06 28.26
C ALA A 536 -27.00 -30.91 27.54
N LYS A 537 -26.84 -30.74 26.22
CA LYS A 537 -25.80 -31.42 25.43
C LYS A 537 -24.38 -31.06 25.89
N LEU A 538 -24.15 -29.80 26.23
CA LEU A 538 -22.86 -29.34 26.76
C LEU A 538 -22.51 -30.08 28.06
N ILE A 539 -23.45 -30.16 29.00
CA ILE A 539 -23.27 -30.88 30.27
C ILE A 539 -23.06 -32.38 30.04
N GLU A 540 -23.81 -32.98 29.11
CA GLU A 540 -23.68 -34.38 28.73
C GLU A 540 -22.26 -34.69 28.24
N PHE A 541 -21.74 -33.89 27.32
CA PHE A 541 -20.39 -34.09 26.76
C PHE A 541 -19.31 -33.85 27.80
N ILE A 542 -19.43 -32.82 28.64
CA ILE A 542 -18.46 -32.55 29.73
C ILE A 542 -18.35 -33.75 30.68
N ARG A 543 -19.49 -34.38 31.02
CA ARG A 543 -19.51 -35.52 31.95
C ARG A 543 -19.10 -36.84 31.30
N THR A 544 -19.61 -37.12 30.10
CA THR A 544 -19.37 -38.39 29.40
C THR A 544 -17.92 -38.49 28.93
N ASP A 545 -17.38 -37.37 28.42
CA ASP A 545 -16.02 -37.30 27.93
C ASP A 545 -15.03 -36.76 28.97
N GLU A 546 -15.41 -36.71 30.25
CA GLU A 546 -14.57 -36.28 31.39
C GLU A 546 -13.65 -35.10 31.04
N ILE A 547 -14.25 -34.02 30.52
CA ILE A 547 -13.51 -32.88 29.97
C ILE A 547 -12.80 -32.11 31.08
N ASP A 548 -11.51 -31.82 30.87
CA ASP A 548 -10.68 -31.04 31.79
C ASP A 548 -10.64 -29.54 31.42
N VAL A 549 -10.69 -29.24 30.12
CA VAL A 549 -10.39 -27.91 29.57
C VAL A 549 -11.40 -27.57 28.48
N VAL A 550 -11.91 -26.34 28.51
CA VAL A 550 -12.74 -25.77 27.45
C VAL A 550 -11.94 -24.74 26.67
N ALA A 551 -11.85 -24.92 25.36
CA ALA A 551 -11.20 -23.99 24.43
C ALA A 551 -12.27 -23.29 23.59
N ILE A 552 -12.36 -21.96 23.70
CA ILE A 552 -13.36 -21.15 23.01
C ILE A 552 -12.66 -20.26 21.99
N GLY A 553 -13.12 -20.30 20.73
CA GLY A 553 -12.64 -19.41 19.68
C GLY A 553 -12.93 -17.94 19.99
N ASN A 554 -12.02 -17.03 19.62
CA ASN A 554 -12.18 -15.59 19.84
C ASN A 554 -12.94 -14.88 18.69
N GLY A 555 -13.75 -15.62 17.96
CA GLY A 555 -14.52 -15.13 16.81
C GLY A 555 -15.89 -14.55 17.18
N THR A 556 -16.74 -14.40 16.18
CA THR A 556 -18.10 -13.86 16.31
C THR A 556 -18.98 -14.73 17.20
N GLY A 557 -19.59 -14.15 18.23
CA GLY A 557 -20.43 -14.86 19.21
C GLY A 557 -19.66 -15.51 20.37
N CYS A 558 -18.37 -15.17 20.53
CA CYS A 558 -17.54 -15.72 21.61
C CYS A 558 -18.03 -15.32 23.01
N ARG A 559 -18.50 -14.09 23.20
CA ARG A 559 -18.96 -13.58 24.49
C ARG A 559 -20.15 -14.35 25.02
N GLU A 560 -21.13 -14.63 24.17
CA GLU A 560 -22.35 -15.36 24.52
C GLU A 560 -22.04 -16.84 24.76
N THR A 561 -21.09 -17.40 23.99
CA THR A 561 -20.58 -18.75 24.20
C THR A 561 -19.86 -18.88 25.55
N GLU A 562 -19.02 -17.91 25.89
CA GLU A 562 -18.29 -17.86 27.16
C GLU A 562 -19.25 -17.76 28.35
N LEU A 563 -20.28 -16.92 28.26
CA LEU A 563 -21.31 -16.80 29.31
C LEU A 563 -22.04 -18.12 29.55
N MET A 564 -22.43 -18.83 28.47
CA MET A 564 -23.09 -20.13 28.59
C MET A 564 -22.18 -21.17 29.26
N VAL A 565 -20.89 -21.19 28.92
CA VAL A 565 -19.91 -22.09 29.54
C VAL A 565 -19.70 -21.75 31.01
N ALA A 566 -19.57 -20.46 31.34
CA ALA A 566 -19.42 -19.98 32.70
C ALA A 566 -20.63 -20.28 33.59
N ASP A 567 -21.84 -20.29 33.03
CA ASP A 567 -23.06 -20.69 33.74
C ASP A 567 -23.16 -22.21 33.97
N VAL A 568 -22.37 -23.01 33.26
CA VAL A 568 -22.40 -24.49 33.32
C VAL A 568 -21.31 -25.05 34.25
N ILE A 569 -20.16 -24.38 34.34
CA ILE A 569 -19.05 -24.70 35.27
C ILE A 569 -19.40 -24.21 36.67
#